data_AF-A0A934W0R7-F1
#
_entry.id   AF-A0A934W0R7-F1
#
_cell.length_a   1.000
_cell.length_b   1.000
_cell.length_c   1.000
_cell.angle_alpha   90.00
_cell.angle_beta   90.00
_cell.angle_gamma   90.00
#
_symmetry.space_group_name_H-M   'P 1'
#
loop_
_entity.id
_entity.type
_entity.pdbx_description
1 polymer ?
#
loop_
_entity_poly.entity_id
_entity_poly.type
_entity_poly.pdbx_seq_one_letter_code
_entity_poly.pdbx_strand_id
1 'polypeptide(L)'
;MSISGKLAALLLAIGVATPALPAIMYVHDEGGNLGTVDTATGAASVIGNMGVQMTDIAFDPTGNLYGLGFGSLYSIDKTTGASSLIGAHGISVGNALVFGSDGALYGAGGGSDQLYSLNVSTGAGTSLGTIGFYSGGDLAFVGSDFYLASGSGDLVKIDLANLSNTTAIGSFGVSGVYGLATAPDGTLYGVAGTSIFEVDTLTGLASNAMSFGGQGLGIAYGQSFYTEAGAPPEPSPIPVPAAGFLLMGGMAMLGVAKRRSRAVSRK
;
A
#
# COMPACT_ATOMS: atom_id res chain seq x y z
N MET A 1 -31.34 49.54 -35.19
CA MET A 1 -30.21 49.28 -34.26
C MET A 1 -30.20 47.78 -34.01
N SER A 2 -29.30 47.06 -34.68
CA SER A 2 -29.30 45.59 -34.74
C SER A 2 -28.58 45.01 -33.53
N ILE A 3 -29.23 44.12 -32.78
CA ILE A 3 -28.61 43.34 -31.70
C ILE A 3 -28.25 41.98 -32.28
N SER A 4 -26.97 41.80 -32.59
CA SER A 4 -26.40 40.51 -32.99
C SER A 4 -26.17 39.64 -31.75
N GLY A 5 -27.04 38.65 -31.52
CA GLY A 5 -26.81 37.59 -30.54
C GLY A 5 -25.84 36.55 -31.09
N LYS A 6 -24.64 36.45 -30.52
CA LYS A 6 -23.73 35.32 -30.73
C LYS A 6 -24.10 34.21 -29.74
N LEU A 7 -24.67 33.12 -30.24
CA LEU A 7 -24.77 31.87 -29.49
C LEU A 7 -23.38 31.22 -29.45
N ALA A 8 -22.76 31.17 -28.27
CA ALA A 8 -21.61 30.32 -28.02
C ALA A 8 -22.13 28.91 -27.69
N ALA A 9 -21.80 27.93 -28.54
CA ALA A 9 -22.07 26.53 -28.25
C ALA A 9 -21.06 26.04 -27.19
N LEU A 10 -21.55 25.72 -25.99
CA LEU A 10 -20.78 25.05 -24.95
C LEU A 10 -20.65 23.57 -25.36
N LEU A 11 -19.47 23.19 -25.85
CA LEU A 11 -19.15 21.80 -26.12
C LEU A 11 -18.86 21.11 -24.77
N LEU A 12 -19.83 20.34 -24.27
CA LEU A 12 -19.64 19.48 -23.11
C LEU A 12 -18.77 18.29 -23.55
N ALA A 13 -17.46 18.39 -23.34
CA ALA A 13 -16.58 17.24 -23.49
C ALA A 13 -16.89 16.26 -22.37
N ILE A 14 -17.63 15.20 -22.68
CA ILE A 14 -17.76 14.04 -21.80
C ILE A 14 -16.43 13.31 -21.92
N GLY A 15 -15.50 13.61 -21.01
CA GLY A 15 -14.28 12.84 -20.85
C GLY A 15 -14.67 11.42 -20.46
N VAL A 16 -14.48 10.48 -21.38
CA VAL A 16 -14.52 9.06 -21.02
C VAL A 16 -13.24 8.83 -20.24
N ALA A 17 -13.35 8.70 -18.92
CA ALA A 17 -12.24 8.29 -18.08
C ALA A 17 -11.73 6.96 -18.65
N THR A 18 -10.50 6.96 -19.16
CA THR A 18 -9.80 5.70 -19.45
C THR A 18 -9.72 4.95 -18.13
N PRO A 19 -10.23 3.71 -18.02
CA PRO A 19 -10.11 2.97 -16.77
C PRO A 19 -8.62 2.88 -16.43
N ALA A 20 -8.25 3.38 -15.25
CA ALA A 20 -6.91 3.20 -14.70
C ALA A 20 -6.58 1.71 -14.73
N LEU A 21 -5.35 1.36 -15.09
CA LEU A 21 -4.93 -0.03 -15.03
C LEU A 21 -5.09 -0.52 -13.58
N PRO A 22 -5.64 -1.71 -13.33
CA PRO A 22 -5.84 -2.20 -11.98
C PRO A 22 -4.51 -2.19 -11.23
N ALA A 23 -4.42 -1.39 -10.19
CA ALA A 23 -3.27 -1.35 -9.30
C ALA A 23 -3.56 -2.28 -8.12
N ILE A 24 -2.60 -3.13 -7.78
CA ILE A 24 -2.70 -4.00 -6.61
C ILE A 24 -2.08 -3.27 -5.44
N MET A 25 -2.93 -2.88 -4.51
CA MET A 25 -2.59 -2.20 -3.28
C MET A 25 -2.36 -3.23 -2.18
N TYR A 26 -1.28 -3.10 -1.42
CA TYR A 26 -1.11 -3.86 -0.18
C TYR A 26 -1.74 -3.08 0.97
N VAL A 27 -2.55 -3.75 1.77
CA VAL A 27 -3.30 -3.16 2.88
C VAL A 27 -3.06 -3.99 4.12
N HIS A 28 -2.95 -3.32 5.26
CA HIS A 28 -3.04 -3.98 6.56
C HIS A 28 -4.21 -3.46 7.39
N ASP A 29 -4.83 -4.36 8.16
CA ASP A 29 -6.05 -4.06 8.92
C ASP A 29 -5.87 -4.02 10.44
N GLU A 30 -6.93 -3.64 11.17
CA GLU A 30 -6.91 -3.53 12.63
C GLU A 30 -6.64 -4.85 13.36
N GLY A 31 -6.89 -5.98 12.67
CA GLY A 31 -6.61 -7.33 13.14
C GLY A 31 -5.16 -7.78 12.92
N GLY A 32 -4.33 -6.93 12.31
CA GLY A 32 -2.95 -7.26 11.96
C GLY A 32 -2.83 -8.16 10.73
N ASN A 33 -3.88 -8.30 9.93
CA ASN A 33 -3.78 -9.02 8.67
C ASN A 33 -3.14 -8.16 7.61
N LEU A 34 -2.29 -8.77 6.78
CA LEU A 34 -1.82 -8.23 5.51
C LEU A 34 -2.66 -8.83 4.39
N GLY A 35 -2.99 -8.02 3.39
CA GLY A 35 -3.65 -8.50 2.18
C GLY A 35 -3.43 -7.57 1.01
N THR A 36 -3.99 -7.96 -0.13
CA THR A 36 -4.00 -7.18 -1.36
C THR A 36 -5.40 -6.77 -1.74
N VAL A 37 -5.53 -5.59 -2.34
CA VAL A 37 -6.80 -5.08 -2.86
C VAL A 37 -6.58 -4.57 -4.29
N ASP A 38 -7.42 -5.00 -5.22
CA ASP A 38 -7.48 -4.43 -6.57
C ASP A 38 -8.25 -3.09 -6.51
N THR A 39 -7.58 -1.99 -6.85
CA THR A 39 -8.17 -0.64 -6.71
C THR A 39 -9.35 -0.38 -7.63
N ALA A 40 -9.45 -1.11 -8.76
CA ALA A 40 -10.51 -0.91 -9.74
C ALA A 40 -11.80 -1.68 -9.38
N THR A 41 -11.67 -2.80 -8.69
CA THR A 41 -12.79 -3.71 -8.37
C THR A 41 -13.12 -3.80 -6.89
N GLY A 42 -12.20 -3.37 -6.02
CA GLY A 42 -12.27 -3.58 -4.58
C GLY A 42 -12.06 -5.05 -4.17
N ALA A 43 -11.66 -5.93 -5.09
CA ALA A 43 -11.46 -7.34 -4.78
C ALA A 43 -10.29 -7.52 -3.80
N ALA A 44 -10.56 -8.10 -2.63
CA ALA A 44 -9.54 -8.31 -1.59
C ALA A 44 -9.08 -9.77 -1.50
N SER A 45 -7.82 -9.96 -1.13
CA SER A 45 -7.26 -11.25 -0.77
C SER A 45 -6.39 -11.12 0.49
N VAL A 46 -6.64 -11.96 1.49
CA VAL A 46 -5.83 -12.00 2.70
C VAL A 46 -4.58 -12.84 2.43
N ILE A 47 -3.41 -12.29 2.72
CA ILE A 47 -2.11 -12.98 2.62
C ILE A 47 -1.84 -13.77 3.91
N GLY A 48 -1.95 -13.12 5.06
CA GLY A 48 -1.64 -13.71 6.36
C GLY A 48 -1.63 -12.69 7.49
N ASN A 49 -1.39 -13.15 8.71
CA ASN A 49 -1.36 -12.28 9.89
C ASN A 49 0.08 -11.95 10.26
N MET A 50 0.33 -10.67 10.56
CA MET A 50 1.65 -10.16 10.91
C MET A 50 2.12 -10.55 12.30
N GLY A 51 1.23 -11.06 13.16
CA GLY A 51 1.51 -11.41 14.55
C GLY A 51 1.73 -10.19 15.45
N VAL A 52 1.74 -8.99 14.86
CA VAL A 52 1.89 -7.70 15.50
C VAL A 52 0.86 -6.77 14.87
N GLN A 53 0.18 -5.97 15.70
CA GLN A 53 -0.62 -4.87 15.18
C GLN A 53 0.32 -3.79 14.66
N MET A 54 0.39 -3.68 13.34
CA MET A 54 1.08 -2.57 12.69
C MET A 54 0.16 -1.35 12.66
N THR A 55 0.80 -0.19 12.58
CA THR A 55 0.18 1.11 12.37
C THR A 55 0.47 1.63 10.97
N ASP A 56 1.50 1.11 10.29
CA ASP A 56 1.76 1.41 8.89
C ASP A 56 2.67 0.38 8.20
N ILE A 57 2.72 0.36 6.86
CA ILE A 57 3.59 -0.50 6.05
C ILE A 57 4.19 0.26 4.85
N ALA A 58 5.41 -0.07 4.44
CA ALA A 58 6.04 0.54 3.27
C ALA A 58 6.97 -0.42 2.52
N PHE A 59 6.91 -0.40 1.19
CA PHE A 59 7.88 -1.11 0.35
C PHE A 59 9.14 -0.27 0.12
N ASP A 60 10.31 -0.91 0.18
CA ASP A 60 11.57 -0.29 -0.23
C ASP A 60 11.77 -0.34 -1.77
N PRO A 61 12.75 0.39 -2.33
CA PRO A 61 13.03 0.40 -3.78
C PRO A 61 13.46 -0.94 -4.38
N THR A 62 13.64 -1.98 -3.57
CA THR A 62 14.00 -3.33 -4.00
C THR A 62 12.85 -4.34 -3.80
N GLY A 63 11.73 -3.90 -3.21
CA GLY A 63 10.54 -4.71 -3.01
C GLY A 63 10.49 -5.48 -1.69
N ASN A 64 11.30 -5.11 -0.70
CA ASN A 64 11.13 -5.62 0.67
C ASN A 64 10.05 -4.81 1.39
N LEU A 65 9.23 -5.48 2.20
CA LEU A 65 8.16 -4.84 2.95
C LEU A 65 8.61 -4.61 4.40
N TYR A 66 8.38 -3.40 4.89
CA TYR A 66 8.61 -3.00 6.27
C TYR A 66 7.29 -2.57 6.91
N GLY A 67 7.21 -2.73 8.23
CA GLY A 67 6.06 -2.31 9.03
C GLY A 67 6.49 -1.45 10.20
N LEU A 68 5.68 -0.44 10.50
CA LEU A 68 5.76 0.35 11.71
C LEU A 68 4.69 -0.16 12.68
N GLY A 69 5.06 -0.44 13.92
CA GLY A 69 4.11 -0.44 15.04
C GLY A 69 4.32 0.83 15.87
N PHE A 70 3.53 1.04 16.94
CA PHE A 70 3.60 2.27 17.73
C PHE A 70 4.99 2.68 18.27
N GLY A 71 5.90 1.71 18.47
CA GLY A 71 7.23 1.96 19.03
C GLY A 71 8.37 1.16 18.39
N SER A 72 8.12 0.38 17.35
CA SER A 72 9.13 -0.50 16.74
C SER A 72 8.96 -0.67 15.24
N LEU A 73 10.08 -0.85 14.56
CA LEU A 73 10.15 -1.16 13.13
C LEU A 73 10.32 -2.67 12.94
N TYR A 74 9.69 -3.20 11.89
CA TYR A 74 9.67 -4.61 11.54
C TYR A 74 9.96 -4.81 10.06
N SER A 75 10.57 -5.93 9.71
CA SER A 75 10.52 -6.47 8.35
C SER A 75 9.34 -7.43 8.23
N ILE A 76 8.65 -7.44 7.10
CA ILE A 76 7.48 -8.28 6.84
C ILE A 76 7.76 -9.17 5.63
N ASP A 77 7.53 -10.47 5.78
CA ASP A 77 7.45 -11.37 4.62
C ASP A 77 6.11 -11.15 3.91
N LYS A 78 6.13 -10.41 2.80
CA LYS A 78 4.94 -10.10 1.98
C LYS A 78 4.21 -11.32 1.42
N THR A 79 4.82 -12.52 1.45
CA THR A 79 4.19 -13.76 0.95
C THR A 79 3.42 -14.51 2.02
N THR A 80 3.83 -14.39 3.29
CA THR A 80 3.22 -15.10 4.41
C THR A 80 2.55 -14.17 5.43
N GLY A 81 2.85 -12.87 5.36
CA GLY A 81 2.50 -11.87 6.36
C GLY A 81 3.43 -11.87 7.58
N ALA A 82 4.29 -12.87 7.78
CA ALA A 82 5.06 -12.99 9.03
C ALA A 82 6.03 -11.82 9.24
N SER A 83 6.03 -11.24 10.44
CA SER A 83 6.91 -10.12 10.81
C SER A 83 8.12 -10.53 11.64
N SER A 84 9.23 -9.81 11.51
CA SER A 84 10.41 -9.90 12.37
C SER A 84 10.80 -8.52 12.88
N LEU A 85 11.06 -8.43 14.19
CA LEU A 85 11.46 -7.17 14.84
C LEU A 85 12.84 -6.73 14.37
N ILE A 86 12.97 -5.46 13.97
CA ILE A 86 14.24 -4.81 13.66
C ILE A 86 14.73 -4.04 14.89
N GLY A 87 13.89 -3.18 15.47
CA GLY A 87 14.26 -2.40 16.66
C GLY A 87 13.31 -1.25 16.97
N ALA A 88 13.56 -0.57 18.08
CA ALA A 88 12.75 0.56 18.52
C ALA A 88 13.08 1.85 17.73
N HIS A 89 12.05 2.58 17.28
CA HIS A 89 12.25 3.81 16.49
C HIS A 89 12.15 5.11 17.31
N GLY A 90 11.49 5.10 18.48
CA GLY A 90 11.42 6.27 19.37
C GLY A 90 10.52 7.41 18.90
N ILE A 91 9.61 7.15 17.96
CA ILE A 91 8.60 8.11 17.48
C ILE A 91 7.39 8.03 18.41
N SER A 92 6.92 9.18 18.89
CA SER A 92 5.75 9.26 19.76
C SER A 92 4.49 8.93 18.98
N VAL A 93 3.86 7.79 19.28
CA VAL A 93 2.68 7.26 18.58
C VAL A 93 2.96 7.14 17.07
N GLY A 94 4.02 6.40 16.71
CA GLY A 94 4.38 6.18 15.30
C GLY A 94 3.23 5.55 14.51
N ASN A 95 2.87 6.16 13.39
CA ASN A 95 1.71 5.79 12.56
C ASN A 95 1.83 6.40 11.15
N ALA A 96 3.02 6.42 10.57
CA ALA A 96 3.26 6.92 9.21
C ALA A 96 4.64 6.47 8.78
N LEU A 97 4.77 5.89 7.59
CA LEU A 97 5.98 5.26 7.10
C LEU A 97 6.04 5.29 5.57
N VAL A 98 7.13 5.79 4.98
CA VAL A 98 7.33 5.70 3.52
C VAL A 98 8.79 5.62 3.15
N PHE A 99 9.12 4.89 2.09
CA PHE A 99 10.42 4.96 1.45
C PHE A 99 10.42 5.99 0.31
N GLY A 100 11.46 6.83 0.30
CA GLY A 100 11.85 7.54 -0.92
C GLY A 100 12.47 6.58 -1.94
N SER A 101 12.46 6.98 -3.21
CA SER A 101 13.10 6.20 -4.29
C SER A 101 14.63 6.11 -4.17
N ASP A 102 15.23 6.94 -3.32
CA ASP A 102 16.64 6.89 -2.92
C ASP A 102 16.93 5.88 -1.80
N GLY A 103 15.90 5.22 -1.25
CA GLY A 103 15.98 4.26 -0.16
C GLY A 103 15.96 4.87 1.24
N ALA A 104 15.76 6.19 1.36
CA ALA A 104 15.56 6.82 2.67
C ALA A 104 14.18 6.44 3.23
N LEU A 105 14.14 5.94 4.47
CA LEU A 105 12.90 5.63 5.18
C LEU A 105 12.50 6.81 6.06
N TYR A 106 11.31 7.33 5.85
CA TYR A 106 10.73 8.42 6.63
C TYR A 106 9.59 7.91 7.49
N GLY A 107 9.38 8.56 8.65
CA GLY A 107 8.24 8.28 9.49
C GLY A 107 7.79 9.49 10.30
N ALA A 108 6.54 9.43 10.75
CA ALA A 108 5.91 10.44 11.60
C ALA A 108 4.98 9.77 12.63
N GLY A 109 4.44 10.57 13.54
CA GLY A 109 3.59 10.06 14.62
C GLY A 109 2.44 11.01 14.97
N GLY A 110 1.40 10.47 15.59
CA GLY A 110 0.27 11.26 16.12
C GLY A 110 0.59 11.97 17.45
N GLY A 111 1.71 11.62 18.10
CA GLY A 111 2.13 12.17 19.39
C GLY A 111 3.18 13.26 19.28
N SER A 112 3.55 13.69 18.08
CA SER A 112 4.60 14.67 17.80
C SER A 112 4.38 15.29 16.41
N ASP A 113 4.78 16.54 16.22
CA ASP A 113 4.76 17.26 14.94
C ASP A 113 6.09 17.13 14.16
N GLN A 114 6.94 16.17 14.54
CA GLN A 114 8.27 15.99 13.95
C GLN A 114 8.23 14.96 12.82
N LEU A 115 9.02 15.22 11.78
CA LEU A 115 9.38 14.22 10.78
C LEU A 115 10.66 13.50 11.22
N TYR A 116 10.77 12.21 10.90
CA TYR A 116 11.92 11.38 11.24
C TYR A 116 12.45 10.66 10.00
N SER A 117 13.76 10.41 9.99
CA SER A 117 14.37 9.34 9.20
C SER A 117 14.58 8.11 10.08
N LEU A 118 14.46 6.90 9.52
CA LEU A 118 14.64 5.66 10.27
C LEU A 118 15.76 4.81 9.68
N ASN A 119 16.56 4.18 10.54
CA ASN A 119 17.57 3.24 10.12
C ASN A 119 16.97 1.82 10.01
N VAL A 120 16.95 1.25 8.80
CA VAL A 120 16.36 -0.08 8.53
C VAL A 120 17.11 -1.25 9.17
N SER A 121 18.37 -1.07 9.59
CA SER A 121 19.15 -2.12 10.25
C SER A 121 18.99 -2.13 11.77
N THR A 122 18.62 -1.01 12.38
CA THR A 122 18.52 -0.88 13.85
C THR A 122 17.14 -0.43 14.34
N GLY A 123 16.25 0.00 13.44
CA GLY A 123 14.95 0.60 13.75
C GLY A 123 15.00 2.05 14.25
N ALA A 124 16.14 2.50 14.79
CA ALA A 124 16.31 3.81 15.40
C ALA A 124 15.90 4.98 14.47
N GLY A 125 15.04 5.86 14.99
CA GLY A 125 14.63 7.11 14.34
C GLY A 125 15.56 8.28 14.69
N THR A 126 15.78 9.16 13.72
CA THR A 126 16.47 10.45 13.87
C THR A 126 15.52 11.56 13.44
N SER A 127 15.22 12.49 14.34
CA SER A 127 14.35 13.64 14.03
C SER A 127 15.02 14.55 12.99
N LEU A 128 14.25 14.93 11.98
CA LEU A 128 14.63 15.88 10.93
C LEU A 128 14.14 17.30 11.22
N GLY A 129 13.15 17.45 12.10
CA GLY A 129 12.59 18.72 12.54
C GLY A 129 11.06 18.73 12.54
N THR A 130 10.49 19.84 13.02
CA THR A 130 9.04 20.05 13.00
C THR A 130 8.54 20.28 11.58
N ILE A 131 7.46 19.60 11.23
CA ILE A 131 6.65 19.88 10.04
C ILE A 131 5.40 20.70 10.39
N GLY A 132 5.12 20.92 11.68
CA GLY A 132 3.96 21.69 12.15
C GLY A 132 2.62 20.96 12.12
N PHE A 133 2.61 19.68 11.75
CA PHE A 133 1.42 18.84 11.64
C PHE A 133 1.65 17.49 12.32
N TYR A 134 0.65 17.00 13.05
CA TYR A 134 0.64 15.66 13.61
C TYR A 134 0.18 14.66 12.55
N SER A 135 0.76 13.46 12.54
CA SER A 135 0.35 12.42 11.61
C SER A 135 -1.05 11.88 11.94
N GLY A 136 -1.87 11.75 10.91
CA GLY A 136 -3.15 11.06 10.95
C GLY A 136 -3.02 9.57 10.66
N GLY A 137 -2.10 9.17 9.77
CA GLY A 137 -1.88 7.74 9.49
C GLY A 137 -0.86 7.37 8.41
N ASP A 138 -0.47 8.27 7.50
CA ASP A 138 0.44 7.85 6.41
C ASP A 138 1.21 9.01 5.76
N LEU A 139 2.32 8.67 5.12
CA LEU A 139 3.21 9.52 4.33
C LEU A 139 3.30 8.97 2.91
N ALA A 140 3.32 9.83 1.89
CA ALA A 140 3.41 9.37 0.50
C ALA A 140 4.24 10.30 -0.38
N PHE A 141 4.96 9.73 -1.34
CA PHE A 141 5.59 10.50 -2.42
C PHE A 141 4.77 10.42 -3.70
N VAL A 142 4.49 11.56 -4.34
CA VAL A 142 3.98 11.62 -5.72
C VAL A 142 5.05 12.30 -6.58
N GLY A 143 5.81 11.52 -7.32
CA GLY A 143 7.02 12.01 -7.97
C GLY A 143 8.02 12.54 -6.94
N SER A 144 8.36 13.83 -7.00
CA SER A 144 9.23 14.48 -6.01
C SER A 144 8.47 15.15 -4.87
N ASP A 145 7.15 15.25 -4.96
CA ASP A 145 6.34 15.91 -3.93
C ASP A 145 6.08 14.93 -2.78
N PHE A 146 6.19 15.43 -1.55
CA PHE A 146 6.08 14.64 -0.34
C PHE A 146 4.85 15.06 0.47
N TYR A 147 4.03 14.09 0.85
CA TYR A 147 2.73 14.33 1.46
C TYR A 147 2.53 13.60 2.78
N LEU A 148 1.68 14.16 3.63
CA LEU A 148 1.19 13.58 4.87
C LEU A 148 -0.34 13.59 4.88
N ALA A 149 -0.95 12.48 5.28
CA ALA A 149 -2.32 12.46 5.78
C ALA A 149 -2.33 12.90 7.25
N SER A 150 -2.73 14.15 7.51
CA SER A 150 -2.60 14.76 8.83
C SER A 150 -3.73 14.39 9.79
N GLY A 151 -3.49 14.52 11.10
CA GLY A 151 -4.48 14.26 12.14
C GLY A 151 -5.68 15.23 12.12
N SER A 152 -5.58 16.37 11.42
CA SER A 152 -6.71 17.28 11.18
C SER A 152 -7.61 16.85 10.00
N GLY A 153 -7.23 15.81 9.26
CA GLY A 153 -7.97 15.35 8.08
C GLY A 153 -7.65 16.16 6.82
N ASP A 154 -6.46 16.75 6.76
CA ASP A 154 -5.94 17.48 5.59
C ASP A 154 -4.82 16.70 4.91
N LEU A 155 -4.73 16.82 3.58
CA LEU A 155 -3.52 16.53 2.84
C LEU A 155 -2.53 17.66 3.08
N VAL A 156 -1.34 17.34 3.55
CA VAL A 156 -0.26 18.29 3.82
C VAL A 156 0.89 18.03 2.85
N LYS A 157 1.45 19.08 2.26
CA LYS A 157 2.67 19.01 1.44
C LYS A 157 3.88 19.40 2.28
N ILE A 158 4.79 18.45 2.45
CA ILE A 158 6.04 18.60 3.19
C ILE A 158 7.11 19.16 2.25
N ASP A 159 7.72 20.28 2.65
CA ASP A 159 8.92 20.80 2.00
C ASP A 159 10.15 20.20 2.70
N LEU A 160 10.67 19.10 2.16
CA LEU A 160 11.81 18.39 2.74
C LEU A 160 13.12 19.23 2.71
N ALA A 161 13.22 20.22 1.82
CA ALA A 161 14.38 21.12 1.77
C ALA A 161 14.31 22.18 2.87
N ASN A 162 13.11 22.57 3.30
CA ASN A 162 12.90 23.45 4.44
C ASN A 162 11.55 23.15 5.13
N LEU A 163 11.59 22.35 6.20
CA LEU A 163 10.38 21.86 6.86
C LEU A 163 9.45 22.97 7.38
N SER A 164 9.96 24.18 7.63
CA SER A 164 9.14 25.33 8.03
C SER A 164 8.19 25.83 6.94
N ASN A 165 8.43 25.43 5.67
CA ASN A 165 7.58 25.75 4.54
C ASN A 165 6.48 24.69 4.30
N THR A 166 6.38 23.67 5.15
CA THR A 166 5.32 22.66 5.06
C THR A 166 3.94 23.31 5.20
N THR A 167 3.01 22.96 4.30
CA THR A 167 1.68 23.59 4.23
C THR A 167 0.58 22.58 4.07
N ALA A 168 -0.59 22.85 4.67
CA ALA A 168 -1.81 22.15 4.34
C ALA A 168 -2.28 22.54 2.93
N ILE A 169 -2.66 21.56 2.13
CA ILE A 169 -3.26 21.76 0.80
C ILE A 169 -4.77 21.93 0.95
N GLY A 170 -5.41 21.01 1.68
CA GLY A 170 -6.84 21.04 1.92
C GLY A 170 -7.36 19.74 2.53
N SER A 171 -8.62 19.80 2.96
CA SER A 171 -9.28 18.67 3.61
C SER A 171 -9.56 17.53 2.64
N PHE A 172 -9.42 16.30 3.12
CA PHE A 172 -9.86 15.11 2.39
C PHE A 172 -11.37 15.10 2.10
N GLY A 173 -12.18 15.86 2.86
CA GLY A 173 -13.64 15.82 2.76
C GLY A 173 -14.25 14.53 3.34
N VAL A 174 -13.42 13.60 3.82
CA VAL A 174 -13.79 12.38 4.54
C VAL A 174 -12.92 12.26 5.80
N SER A 175 -13.45 11.61 6.84
CA SER A 175 -12.73 11.43 8.10
C SER A 175 -11.93 10.13 8.12
N GLY A 176 -10.80 10.12 8.82
CA GLY A 176 -10.08 8.87 9.14
C GLY A 176 -9.31 8.29 7.96
N VAL A 177 -8.75 9.15 7.11
CA VAL A 177 -7.80 8.73 6.08
C VAL A 177 -6.51 8.33 6.78
N TYR A 178 -6.31 7.02 6.91
CA TYR A 178 -5.16 6.43 7.60
C TYR A 178 -4.15 5.80 6.65
N GLY A 179 -4.54 5.50 5.42
CA GLY A 179 -3.59 5.11 4.37
C GLY A 179 -3.48 6.21 3.32
N LEU A 180 -2.29 6.39 2.75
CA LEU A 180 -1.96 7.26 1.64
C LEU A 180 -0.80 6.63 0.84
N ALA A 181 -1.02 6.22 -0.40
CA ALA A 181 0.05 5.62 -1.20
C ALA A 181 -0.11 5.90 -2.69
N THR A 182 1.00 5.96 -3.42
CA THR A 182 0.99 6.28 -4.85
C THR A 182 1.06 5.03 -5.71
N ALA A 183 0.04 4.85 -6.55
CA ALA A 183 -0.06 3.74 -7.49
C ALA A 183 0.96 3.88 -8.66
N PRO A 184 1.23 2.78 -9.40
CA PRO A 184 2.19 2.79 -10.51
C PRO A 184 1.88 3.79 -11.64
N ASP A 185 0.63 4.21 -11.77
CA ASP A 185 0.18 5.22 -12.75
C ASP A 185 0.35 6.66 -12.26
N GLY A 186 0.83 6.86 -11.03
CA GLY A 186 1.03 8.15 -10.38
C GLY A 186 -0.17 8.67 -9.61
N THR A 187 -1.27 7.91 -9.55
CA THR A 187 -2.46 8.29 -8.78
C THR A 187 -2.21 8.12 -7.28
N LEU A 188 -2.49 9.16 -6.49
CA LEU A 188 -2.45 9.09 -5.03
C LEU A 188 -3.76 8.49 -4.52
N TYR A 189 -3.68 7.35 -3.86
CA TYR A 189 -4.81 6.71 -3.21
C TYR A 189 -4.80 6.96 -1.72
N GLY A 190 -5.97 7.26 -1.14
CA GLY A 190 -6.20 7.32 0.29
C GLY A 190 -7.15 6.21 0.74
N VAL A 191 -6.98 5.71 1.96
CA VAL A 191 -7.92 4.75 2.55
C VAL A 191 -8.45 5.23 3.89
N ALA A 192 -9.78 5.12 4.06
CA ALA A 192 -10.48 5.37 5.31
C ALA A 192 -11.47 4.24 5.59
N GLY A 193 -11.30 3.53 6.70
CA GLY A 193 -12.10 2.35 6.99
C GLY A 193 -11.80 1.23 5.99
N THR A 194 -12.82 0.78 5.27
CA THR A 194 -12.69 -0.17 4.15
C THR A 194 -12.84 0.49 2.77
N SER A 195 -12.83 1.83 2.74
CA SER A 195 -13.04 2.61 1.52
C SER A 195 -11.72 3.15 1.00
N ILE A 196 -11.54 3.05 -0.31
CA ILE A 196 -10.40 3.52 -1.10
C ILE A 196 -10.88 4.74 -1.89
N PHE A 197 -10.05 5.77 -1.96
CA PHE A 197 -10.33 7.02 -2.66
C PHE A 197 -9.15 7.42 -3.52
N GLU A 198 -9.41 8.08 -4.63
CA GLU A 198 -8.39 8.90 -5.31
C GLU A 198 -8.31 10.26 -4.60
N VAL A 199 -7.09 10.75 -4.35
CA VAL A 199 -6.83 12.02 -3.67
C VAL A 199 -6.26 13.02 -4.67
N ASP A 200 -6.94 14.15 -4.83
CA ASP A 200 -6.44 15.26 -5.63
C ASP A 200 -5.31 16.00 -4.87
N THR A 201 -4.10 15.97 -5.41
CA THR A 201 -2.92 16.59 -4.79
C THR A 201 -2.90 18.13 -4.83
N LEU A 202 -3.80 18.75 -5.59
CA LEU A 202 -3.94 20.21 -5.67
C LEU A 202 -4.96 20.74 -4.66
N THR A 203 -5.97 19.95 -4.31
CA THR A 203 -7.08 20.38 -3.44
C THR A 203 -7.17 19.61 -2.13
N GLY A 204 -6.54 18.44 -2.05
CA GLY A 204 -6.64 17.49 -0.94
C GLY A 204 -7.88 16.61 -0.99
N LEU A 205 -8.85 16.86 -1.88
CA LEU A 205 -10.15 16.19 -1.86
C LEU A 205 -10.06 14.72 -2.25
N ALA A 206 -10.69 13.86 -1.44
CA ALA A 206 -10.92 12.45 -1.75
C ALA A 206 -12.16 12.28 -2.64
N SER A 207 -12.05 11.44 -3.67
CA SER A 207 -13.12 11.16 -4.62
C SER A 207 -13.08 9.70 -5.11
N ASN A 208 -14.01 9.32 -6.00
CA ASN A 208 -14.03 8.01 -6.66
C ASN A 208 -13.98 6.81 -5.69
N ALA A 209 -14.83 6.84 -4.66
CA ALA A 209 -14.81 5.85 -3.60
C ALA A 209 -15.08 4.41 -4.11
N MET A 210 -14.22 3.48 -3.73
CA MET A 210 -14.38 2.04 -3.88
C MET A 210 -14.30 1.36 -2.51
N SER A 211 -14.91 0.19 -2.31
CA SER A 211 -14.85 -0.53 -1.03
C SER A 211 -14.40 -1.95 -1.21
N PHE A 212 -13.53 -2.41 -0.31
CA PHE A 212 -13.09 -3.80 -0.21
C PHE A 212 -13.75 -4.55 0.96
N GLY A 213 -14.66 -3.89 1.69
CA GLY A 213 -15.27 -4.44 2.90
C GLY A 213 -16.02 -5.75 2.67
N GLY A 214 -16.02 -6.62 3.69
CA GLY A 214 -16.70 -7.92 3.66
C GLY A 214 -15.97 -9.04 2.93
N GLN A 215 -14.71 -8.81 2.54
CA GLN A 215 -13.90 -9.76 1.77
C GLN A 215 -12.69 -10.32 2.56
N GLY A 216 -12.79 -10.31 3.89
CA GLY A 216 -11.79 -10.89 4.79
C GLY A 216 -10.84 -9.89 5.44
N LEU A 217 -10.57 -8.75 4.81
CA LEU A 217 -9.86 -7.63 5.42
C LEU A 217 -10.82 -6.72 6.21
N GLY A 218 -10.34 -6.25 7.36
CA GLY A 218 -11.01 -5.27 8.23
C GLY A 218 -10.80 -3.82 7.82
N ILE A 219 -11.04 -2.90 8.76
CA ILE A 219 -10.64 -1.49 8.68
C ILE A 219 -9.13 -1.38 8.48
N ALA A 220 -8.74 -0.75 7.39
CA ALA A 220 -7.33 -0.50 7.12
C ALA A 220 -6.74 0.51 8.11
N TYR A 221 -5.52 0.22 8.57
CA TYR A 221 -4.69 1.14 9.33
C TYR A 221 -3.60 1.81 8.48
N GLY A 222 -3.36 1.32 7.26
CA GLY A 222 -2.41 1.89 6.31
C GLY A 222 -2.21 0.96 5.11
N GLN A 223 -1.45 1.41 4.12
CA GLN A 223 -1.33 0.77 2.82
C GLN A 223 -0.01 1.12 2.13
N SER A 224 0.38 0.35 1.10
CA SER A 224 1.47 0.75 0.21
C SER A 224 1.33 0.06 -1.15
N PHE A 225 1.98 0.60 -2.18
CA PHE A 225 2.14 -0.07 -3.46
C PHE A 225 3.56 -0.61 -3.60
N TYR A 226 3.70 -1.78 -4.22
CA TYR A 226 5.01 -2.41 -4.42
C TYR A 226 6.03 -1.47 -5.09
N THR A 227 5.59 -0.71 -6.09
CA THR A 227 6.43 0.15 -6.91
C THR A 227 6.54 1.58 -6.39
N GLU A 228 5.91 1.89 -5.26
CA GLU A 228 5.82 3.26 -4.73
C GLU A 228 7.19 3.91 -4.55
N ALA A 229 8.14 3.17 -3.99
CA ALA A 229 9.53 3.60 -3.82
C ALA A 229 10.41 3.27 -5.04
N GLY A 230 9.82 2.95 -6.19
CA GLY A 230 10.56 2.67 -7.42
C GLY A 230 11.08 1.24 -7.57
N ALA A 231 10.54 0.28 -6.81
CA ALA A 231 10.78 -1.13 -7.10
C ALA A 231 10.40 -1.47 -8.55
N PRO A 232 11.11 -2.39 -9.23
CA PRO A 232 10.66 -2.91 -10.52
C PRO A 232 9.26 -3.52 -10.37
N PRO A 233 8.48 -3.77 -11.43
CA PRO A 233 7.20 -4.47 -11.29
C PRO A 233 7.36 -5.79 -10.51
N GLU A 234 6.40 -6.13 -9.64
CA GLU A 234 6.47 -7.40 -8.89
C GLU A 234 6.71 -8.56 -9.84
N PRO A 235 7.69 -9.44 -9.56
CA PRO A 235 7.88 -10.64 -10.35
C PRO A 235 6.56 -11.42 -10.35
N SER A 236 6.00 -11.67 -11.54
CA SER A 236 4.86 -12.58 -11.63
C SER A 236 5.25 -13.92 -10.99
N PRO A 237 4.37 -14.56 -10.21
CA PRO A 237 4.66 -15.88 -9.65
C PRO A 237 5.11 -16.78 -10.80
N ILE A 238 6.35 -17.31 -10.73
CA ILE A 238 6.81 -18.28 -11.74
C ILE A 238 5.83 -19.44 -11.65
N PRO A 239 5.07 -19.77 -12.72
CA PRO A 239 4.17 -20.89 -12.68
C PRO A 239 4.99 -22.12 -12.33
N VAL A 240 4.73 -22.75 -11.19
CA VAL A 240 5.39 -24.02 -10.86
C VAL A 240 5.04 -24.96 -12.02
N PRO A 241 6.02 -25.43 -12.81
CA PRO A 241 5.71 -26.36 -13.88
C PRO A 241 4.99 -27.56 -13.27
N ALA A 242 4.01 -28.13 -13.97
CA ALA A 242 3.24 -29.29 -13.53
C ALA A 242 4.07 -30.58 -13.30
N ALA A 243 5.39 -30.47 -13.09
CA ALA A 243 6.29 -31.53 -12.67
C ALA A 243 5.85 -32.19 -11.34
N GLY A 244 5.20 -31.43 -10.44
CA GLY A 244 4.60 -31.98 -9.23
C GLY A 244 3.45 -32.97 -9.50
N PHE A 245 2.69 -32.75 -10.57
CA PHE A 245 1.63 -33.68 -11.02
C PHE A 245 2.19 -34.87 -11.83
N LEU A 246 3.28 -34.67 -12.57
CA LEU A 246 3.94 -35.75 -13.33
C LEU A 246 4.60 -36.81 -12.42
N LEU A 247 5.11 -36.43 -11.24
CA LEU A 247 5.71 -37.39 -10.31
C LEU A 247 4.66 -38.31 -9.66
N MET A 248 3.48 -37.79 -9.33
CA MET A 248 2.36 -38.56 -8.78
C MET A 248 1.69 -39.45 -9.85
N GLY A 249 1.57 -38.96 -11.09
CA GLY A 249 1.08 -39.77 -12.22
C GLY A 249 2.02 -40.92 -12.60
N GLY A 250 3.34 -40.70 -12.53
CA GLY A 250 4.35 -41.71 -12.81
C GLY A 250 4.37 -42.88 -11.82
N MET A 251 4.17 -42.62 -10.53
CA MET A 251 4.13 -43.67 -9.50
C MET A 251 2.85 -44.52 -9.54
N ALA A 252 1.72 -43.97 -9.98
CA ALA A 252 0.47 -44.73 -10.15
C ALA A 252 0.55 -45.76 -11.31
N MET A 253 1.24 -45.41 -12.42
CA MET A 253 1.40 -46.30 -13.58
C MET A 253 2.38 -47.46 -13.31
N LEU A 254 3.38 -47.27 -12.45
CA LEU A 254 4.31 -48.32 -12.03
C LEU A 254 3.68 -49.35 -11.08
N GLY A 255 2.64 -48.98 -10.32
CA GLY A 255 1.91 -49.88 -9.43
C GLY A 255 0.96 -50.86 -10.15
N VAL A 256 0.40 -50.45 -11.30
CA VAL A 256 -0.55 -51.26 -12.07
C VAL A 256 0.15 -52.26 -13.00
N ALA A 257 1.34 -51.93 -13.51
CA ALA A 257 2.11 -52.80 -14.41
C ALA A 257 2.66 -54.07 -13.74
N LYS A 258 2.85 -54.09 -12.40
CA LYS A 258 3.47 -55.22 -11.69
C LYS A 258 2.51 -56.34 -11.27
N ARG A 259 1.19 -56.22 -11.54
CA ARG A 259 0.18 -57.18 -11.04
C ARG A 259 -0.46 -58.09 -12.10
N ARG A 260 0.02 -58.08 -13.35
CA ARG A 260 -0.50 -58.94 -14.43
C ARG A 260 0.58 -59.84 -15.03
N SER A 261 1.09 -60.82 -14.26
CA SER A 261 1.81 -61.97 -14.83
C SER A 261 1.94 -63.16 -13.88
N ARG A 262 0.85 -63.62 -13.24
CA ARG A 262 0.80 -64.98 -12.67
C ARG A 262 -0.58 -65.60 -12.82
N ALA A 263 -0.89 -66.01 -14.05
CA ALA A 263 -1.77 -67.14 -14.31
C ALA A 263 -1.43 -67.69 -15.70
N VAL A 264 -1.07 -68.97 -15.76
CA VAL A 264 -1.40 -69.97 -16.80
C VAL A 264 -0.31 -71.06 -16.83
N SER A 265 -0.68 -72.19 -16.21
CA SER A 265 -0.54 -73.60 -16.64
C SER A 265 0.84 -74.25 -16.81
N ARG A 266 1.04 -75.39 -16.14
CA ARG A 266 1.16 -76.69 -16.82
C ARG A 266 0.78 -77.86 -15.89
N LYS A 267 0.24 -78.88 -16.58
CA LYS A 267 -0.30 -80.19 -16.19
C LYS A 267 0.39 -80.91 -15.04
#